data_AF-A0A135VW89-F1
#
_entry.id   AF-A0A135VW89-F1
#
_cell.length_a   1.000
_cell.length_b   1.000
_cell.length_c   1.000
_cell.angle_alpha   90.00
_cell.angle_beta   90.00
_cell.angle_gamma   90.00
#
_symmetry.space_group_name_H-M   'P 1'
#
loop_
_entity.id
_entity.type
_entity.pdbx_description
1 polymer ?
#
loop_
_entity_poly.entity_id
_entity_poly.type
_entity_poly.pdbx_seq_one_letter_code
_entity_poly.pdbx_strand_id
1 'polypeptide(L)'
;MTECSFDSIKVRVRLGPYKDEKLDLALMSSNVLAGVDSGAASGGLGITIQEQPSAEKAEYWPVLSMDTPNRREAIYEAVKNTLDTAERDEAERVGIFTLGLEVARVPSWEVAEEISKAVYDYSKVTTHVKEVVVIASSPTQVSSFHYALNNISVISS
;
A
#
# COMPACT_ATOMS: atom_id res chain seq x y z
N MET A 1 4.97 15.28 -6.00
CA MET A 1 5.13 13.94 -6.58
C MET A 1 6.52 13.48 -6.19
N THR A 2 6.63 12.38 -5.46
CA THR A 2 7.92 11.78 -5.10
C THR A 2 8.10 10.57 -6.01
N GLU A 3 9.21 10.50 -6.71
CA GLU A 3 9.57 9.42 -7.61
C GLU A 3 10.97 8.94 -7.23
N CYS A 4 11.12 7.62 -7.13
CA CYS A 4 12.38 6.95 -6.88
C CYS A 4 12.45 5.72 -7.80
N SER A 5 13.65 5.23 -8.06
CA SER A 5 13.86 3.98 -8.79
C SER A 5 14.69 3.04 -7.94
N PHE A 6 14.19 1.83 -7.75
CA PHE A 6 14.93 0.71 -7.17
C PHE A 6 15.25 -0.25 -8.30
N ASP A 7 16.52 -0.29 -8.73
CA ASP A 7 16.97 -1.08 -9.88
C ASP A 7 16.04 -0.93 -11.10
N SER A 8 15.31 -1.98 -11.49
CA SER A 8 14.39 -1.98 -12.63
C SER A 8 12.96 -1.52 -12.31
N ILE A 9 12.63 -1.27 -11.04
CA ILE A 9 11.29 -0.87 -10.58
C ILE A 9 11.27 0.64 -10.31
N LYS A 10 10.35 1.34 -10.98
CA LYS A 10 10.03 2.73 -10.69
C LYS A 10 8.98 2.80 -9.59
N VAL A 11 9.24 3.56 -8.53
CA VAL A 11 8.31 3.78 -7.41
C VAL A 11 7.80 5.22 -7.45
N ARG A 12 6.48 5.39 -7.57
CA ARG A 12 5.82 6.71 -7.55
C ARG A 12 4.89 6.81 -6.36
N VAL A 13 4.99 7.90 -5.61
CA VAL A 13 4.06 8.21 -4.50
C VAL A 13 3.16 9.37 -4.92
N ARG A 14 1.85 9.14 -4.83
CA ARG A 14 0.80 10.12 -5.13
C ARG A 14 -0.15 10.24 -3.94
N LEU A 15 -0.68 11.44 -3.74
CA LEU A 15 -1.75 11.69 -2.78
C LEU A 15 -3.10 11.38 -3.45
N GLY A 16 -3.94 10.57 -2.80
CA GLY A 16 -5.28 10.21 -3.26
C GLY A 16 -6.35 11.28 -2.98
N PRO A 17 -7.61 11.03 -3.42
CA PRO A 17 -8.00 9.91 -4.28
C PRO A 17 -7.49 10.13 -5.71
N TYR A 18 -6.96 9.08 -6.32
CA TYR A 18 -6.43 9.13 -7.69
C TYR A 18 -7.19 8.15 -8.56
N LYS A 19 -7.88 8.64 -9.61
CA LYS A 19 -8.82 7.84 -10.43
C LYS A 19 -8.32 7.49 -11.83
N ASP A 20 -7.20 8.07 -12.25
CA ASP A 20 -6.81 8.09 -13.68
C ASP A 20 -5.56 7.26 -14.00
N GLU A 21 -5.08 6.41 -13.09
CA GLU A 21 -3.95 5.51 -13.38
C GLU A 21 -4.49 4.18 -13.90
N LYS A 22 -4.07 3.77 -15.11
CA LYS A 22 -4.28 2.39 -15.59
C LYS A 22 -3.29 1.48 -14.84
N LEU A 23 -3.84 0.62 -13.99
CA LEU A 23 -3.09 -0.36 -13.20
C LEU A 23 -3.46 -1.77 -13.66
N ASP A 24 -2.50 -2.69 -13.62
CA ASP A 24 -2.75 -4.09 -13.97
C ASP A 24 -3.23 -4.85 -12.72
N LEU A 25 -2.60 -4.58 -11.59
CA LEU A 25 -2.94 -5.13 -10.27
C LEU A 25 -2.99 -4.03 -9.23
N ALA A 26 -3.91 -4.12 -8.27
CA ALA A 26 -3.96 -3.20 -7.15
C ALA A 26 -4.15 -3.92 -5.81
N LEU A 27 -3.35 -3.55 -4.80
CA LEU A 27 -3.52 -3.93 -3.41
C LEU A 27 -4.27 -2.82 -2.68
N MET A 28 -5.46 -3.14 -2.15
CA MET A 28 -6.36 -2.15 -1.54
C MET A 28 -7.14 -2.75 -0.37
N SER A 29 -7.99 -1.96 0.29
CA SER A 29 -8.87 -2.52 1.33
C SER A 29 -10.21 -2.98 0.75
N SER A 30 -10.66 -4.18 1.16
CA SER A 30 -11.92 -4.76 0.67
C SER A 30 -13.15 -4.00 1.13
N ASN A 31 -13.11 -3.41 2.33
CA ASN A 31 -14.12 -2.50 2.88
C ASN A 31 -13.45 -1.53 3.86
N VAL A 32 -13.61 -0.23 3.66
CA VAL A 32 -13.19 0.79 4.63
C VAL A 32 -14.42 1.21 5.44
N LEU A 33 -14.54 0.71 6.68
CA LEU A 33 -15.57 1.13 7.62
C LEU A 33 -15.11 2.42 8.32
N ALA A 34 -15.60 3.56 7.84
CA ALA A 34 -15.40 4.83 8.54
C ALA A 34 -16.37 4.91 9.74
N GLY A 35 -15.82 4.95 10.97
CA GLY A 35 -16.55 5.47 12.14
C GLY A 35 -17.24 4.46 13.07
N VAL A 36 -16.74 3.24 13.25
CA VAL A 36 -17.25 2.36 14.32
C VAL A 36 -16.20 2.24 15.43
N ASP A 37 -16.33 3.10 16.44
CA ASP A 37 -15.72 2.85 17.74
C ASP A 37 -16.20 1.48 18.23
N SER A 38 -15.25 0.61 18.52
CA SER A 38 -15.44 -0.77 18.96
C SER A 38 -16.00 -0.82 20.39
N GLY A 39 -17.19 -0.25 20.63
CA GLY A 39 -17.73 -0.21 21.99
C GLY A 39 -19.12 0.37 22.24
N ALA A 40 -19.85 0.93 21.27
CA ALA A 40 -21.15 1.54 21.57
C ALA A 40 -22.26 1.18 20.58
N ALA A 41 -23.42 0.91 21.16
CA ALA A 41 -24.62 0.38 20.55
C ALA A 41 -25.19 1.24 19.41
N SER A 42 -25.86 0.54 18.48
CA SER A 42 -27.07 0.98 17.75
C SER A 42 -27.00 2.31 16.97
N GLY A 43 -26.84 2.20 15.65
CA GLY A 43 -27.50 3.12 14.71
C GLY A 43 -26.62 4.10 13.89
N GLY A 44 -25.30 3.91 13.82
CA GLY A 44 -24.44 4.73 12.96
C GLY A 44 -24.54 4.33 11.49
N LEU A 45 -24.91 5.27 10.61
CA LEU A 45 -24.80 5.16 9.15
C LEU A 45 -23.33 4.90 8.78
N GLY A 46 -22.96 3.64 8.62
CA GLY A 46 -21.63 3.24 8.16
C GLY A 46 -21.44 3.68 6.71
N ILE A 47 -20.60 4.69 6.50
CA ILE A 47 -20.17 5.08 5.15
C ILE A 47 -19.11 4.07 4.73
N THR A 48 -19.47 3.13 3.85
CA THR A 48 -18.49 2.26 3.18
C THR A 48 -17.77 3.10 2.12
N ILE A 49 -16.50 3.41 2.36
CA ILE A 49 -15.65 4.01 1.32
C ILE A 49 -15.02 2.84 0.57
N GLN A 50 -15.37 2.68 -0.71
CA GLN A 50 -14.70 1.72 -1.58
C GLN A 50 -13.64 2.47 -2.40
N GLU A 51 -12.39 2.07 -2.27
CA GLU A 51 -11.37 2.45 -3.23
C GLU A 51 -11.76 1.79 -4.57
N GLN A 52 -12.10 2.60 -5.58
CA GLN A 52 -12.42 2.12 -6.92
C GLN A 52 -11.26 2.48 -7.85
N PRO A 53 -10.15 1.72 -7.85
CA PRO A 53 -9.11 1.90 -8.85
C PRO A 53 -9.59 1.40 -10.20
N SER A 54 -9.06 2.00 -11.26
CA SER A 54 -9.08 1.41 -12.60
C SER A 54 -7.96 0.36 -12.68
N ALA A 55 -8.15 -0.78 -12.00
CA ALA A 55 -7.25 -1.91 -12.01
C ALA A 55 -7.91 -3.14 -12.63
N GLU A 56 -7.16 -3.92 -13.41
CA GLU A 56 -7.69 -5.16 -14.03
C GLU A 56 -7.95 -6.25 -12.98
N LYS A 57 -7.12 -6.30 -11.94
CA LYS A 57 -7.27 -7.17 -10.76
C LYS A 57 -7.07 -6.43 -9.45
N ALA A 58 -7.67 -6.96 -8.40
CA ALA A 58 -7.59 -6.43 -7.05
C ALA A 58 -7.21 -7.53 -6.05
N GLU A 59 -6.16 -7.28 -5.27
CA GLU A 59 -5.85 -7.98 -4.03
C GLU A 59 -6.19 -7.10 -2.83
N TYR A 60 -6.32 -7.73 -1.67
CA TYR A 60 -6.78 -7.05 -0.47
C TYR A 60 -5.80 -7.15 0.67
N TRP A 61 -5.62 -6.04 1.39
CA TRP A 61 -4.89 -6.04 2.64
C TRP A 61 -5.48 -7.09 3.61
N PRO A 62 -4.65 -7.76 4.42
CA PRO A 62 -5.15 -8.50 5.56
C PRO A 62 -5.88 -7.56 6.52
N VAL A 63 -6.75 -8.12 7.37
CA VAL A 63 -7.41 -7.34 8.42
C VAL A 63 -6.37 -6.96 9.47
N LEU A 64 -6.01 -5.68 9.51
CA LEU A 64 -5.01 -5.12 10.44
C LEU A 64 -5.66 -4.15 11.42
N SER A 65 -5.14 -4.12 12.64
CA SER A 65 -5.47 -3.14 13.68
C SER A 65 -4.22 -2.80 14.51
N MET A 66 -4.37 -1.87 15.45
CA MET A 66 -3.31 -1.55 16.40
C MET A 66 -2.90 -2.73 17.28
N ASP A 67 -3.80 -3.67 17.50
CA ASP A 67 -3.60 -4.86 18.35
C ASP A 67 -3.10 -6.08 17.56
N THR A 68 -3.00 -5.99 16.23
CA THR A 68 -2.52 -7.09 15.40
C THR A 68 -1.05 -7.39 15.74
N PRO A 69 -0.72 -8.60 16.26
CA PRO A 69 0.66 -8.99 16.45
C PRO A 69 1.37 -9.07 15.10
N ASN A 70 2.65 -8.69 15.06
CA ASN A 70 3.47 -8.69 13.84
C ASN A 70 2.86 -7.90 12.67
N ARG A 71 2.09 -6.84 12.94
CA ARG A 71 1.48 -5.99 11.91
C ARG A 71 2.45 -5.54 10.82
N ARG A 72 3.68 -5.17 11.19
CA ARG A 72 4.72 -4.75 10.25
C ARG A 72 5.05 -5.85 9.23
N GLU A 73 5.30 -7.06 9.71
CA GLU A 73 5.52 -8.25 8.88
C GLU A 73 4.32 -8.54 7.99
N ALA A 74 3.09 -8.39 8.50
CA ALA A 74 1.89 -8.59 7.71
C ALA A 74 1.74 -7.57 6.55
N ILE A 75 2.17 -6.31 6.75
CA ILE A 75 2.21 -5.30 5.68
C ILE A 75 3.27 -5.68 4.64
N TYR A 76 4.47 -6.03 5.09
CA TYR A 76 5.56 -6.45 4.22
C TYR A 76 5.17 -7.65 3.35
N GLU A 77 4.66 -8.73 3.97
CA GLU A 77 4.29 -9.94 3.24
C GLU A 77 3.08 -9.71 2.33
N ALA A 78 2.12 -8.86 2.69
CA ALA A 78 1.03 -8.51 1.80
C ALA A 78 1.54 -7.86 0.50
N VAL A 79 2.47 -6.90 0.61
CA VAL A 79 3.06 -6.24 -0.56
C VAL A 79 3.87 -7.23 -1.40
N LYS A 80 4.70 -8.03 -0.75
CA LYS A 80 5.52 -9.04 -1.42
C LYS A 80 4.66 -10.07 -2.16
N ASN A 81 3.61 -10.60 -1.53
CA ASN A 81 2.70 -11.55 -2.16
C ASN A 81 1.96 -10.92 -3.35
N THR A 82 1.58 -9.64 -3.27
CA THR A 82 0.99 -8.92 -4.41
C THR A 82 2.00 -8.77 -5.55
N LEU A 83 3.26 -8.48 -5.26
CA LEU A 83 4.32 -8.40 -6.28
C LEU A 83 4.60 -9.78 -6.91
N ASP A 84 4.60 -10.85 -6.12
CA ASP A 84 4.68 -12.24 -6.60
C ASP A 84 3.49 -12.60 -7.51
N THR A 85 2.27 -12.19 -7.14
CA THR A 85 1.08 -12.35 -8.00
C THR A 85 1.23 -11.53 -9.28
N ALA A 86 1.71 -10.29 -9.20
CA ALA A 86 1.93 -9.45 -10.37
C ALA A 86 2.90 -10.11 -11.36
N GLU A 87 3.99 -10.69 -10.85
CA GLU A 87 4.96 -11.42 -11.67
C GLU A 87 4.35 -12.64 -12.35
N ARG A 88 3.62 -13.47 -11.60
CA ARG A 88 2.94 -14.66 -12.15
C ARG A 88 1.95 -14.29 -13.25
N ASP A 89 1.32 -13.13 -13.10
CA ASP A 89 0.29 -12.64 -13.99
C ASP A 89 0.86 -11.71 -15.10
N GLU A 90 2.19 -11.58 -15.18
CA GLU A 90 2.92 -10.71 -16.12
C GLU A 90 2.46 -9.23 -16.08
N ALA A 91 1.99 -8.77 -14.91
CA ALA A 91 1.58 -7.40 -14.66
C ALA A 91 2.80 -6.46 -14.56
N GLU A 92 2.77 -5.33 -15.27
CA GLU A 92 3.87 -4.37 -15.27
C GLU A 92 3.66 -3.24 -14.26
N ARG A 93 2.41 -2.90 -13.94
CA ARG A 93 2.03 -1.76 -13.09
C ARG A 93 1.17 -2.17 -11.91
N VAL A 94 1.71 -2.01 -10.71
CA VAL A 94 1.05 -2.37 -9.46
C VAL A 94 0.69 -1.12 -8.66
N GLY A 95 -0.58 -0.99 -8.27
CA GLY A 95 -1.05 0.05 -7.36
C GLY A 95 -1.10 -0.43 -5.92
N ILE A 96 -0.64 0.38 -4.98
CA ILE A 96 -0.72 0.10 -3.54
C ILE A 96 -1.48 1.23 -2.87
N PHE A 97 -2.69 0.94 -2.39
CA PHE A 97 -3.61 1.90 -1.81
C PHE A 97 -3.59 1.81 -0.28
N THR A 98 -3.37 2.93 0.41
CA THR A 98 -3.10 2.91 1.85
C THR A 98 -4.24 3.44 2.73
N LEU A 99 -5.40 3.78 2.15
CA LEU A 99 -6.52 4.38 2.91
C LEU A 99 -7.00 3.49 4.05
N GLY A 100 -7.18 2.19 3.79
CA GLY A 100 -7.65 1.30 4.86
C GLY A 100 -6.62 1.06 5.97
N LEU A 101 -5.32 1.22 5.68
CA LEU A 101 -4.28 1.22 6.72
C LEU A 101 -4.37 2.47 7.60
N GLU A 102 -4.69 3.63 7.02
CA GLU A 102 -4.96 4.85 7.79
C GLU A 102 -6.23 4.73 8.64
N VAL A 103 -7.30 4.16 8.09
CA VAL A 103 -8.55 3.92 8.84
C VAL A 103 -8.36 2.91 9.96
N ALA A 104 -7.52 1.89 9.75
CA ALA A 104 -7.05 0.97 10.80
C ALA A 104 -6.10 1.63 11.83
N ARG A 105 -5.80 2.92 11.67
CA ARG A 105 -4.91 3.72 12.52
C ARG A 105 -3.48 3.19 12.57
N VAL A 106 -3.04 2.49 11.53
CA VAL A 106 -1.65 2.04 11.42
C VAL A 106 -0.73 3.26 11.27
N PRO A 107 0.36 3.38 12.05
CA PRO A 107 1.27 4.51 11.95
C PRO A 107 1.82 4.68 10.53
N SER A 108 1.79 5.90 9.99
CA SER A 108 2.23 6.19 8.61
C SER A 108 3.68 5.79 8.33
N TRP A 109 4.55 5.86 9.34
CA TRP A 109 5.95 5.46 9.22
C TRP A 109 6.11 3.94 9.07
N GLU A 110 5.32 3.12 9.80
CA GLU A 110 5.33 1.66 9.64
C GLU A 110 4.87 1.29 8.24
N VAL A 111 3.77 1.88 7.77
CA VAL A 111 3.24 1.66 6.42
C VAL A 111 4.30 1.99 5.37
N ALA A 112 4.93 3.16 5.50
CA ALA A 112 5.94 3.61 4.55
C ALA A 112 7.20 2.73 4.54
N GLU A 113 7.73 2.38 5.71
CA GLU A 113 8.92 1.53 5.84
C GLU A 113 8.68 0.14 5.26
N GLU A 114 7.60 -0.54 5.65
CA GLU A 114 7.37 -1.93 5.22
C GLU A 114 7.03 -2.05 3.73
N ILE A 115 6.23 -1.12 3.19
CA ILE A 115 5.95 -1.09 1.75
C ILE A 115 7.24 -0.78 0.97
N SER A 116 8.01 0.22 1.39
CA SER A 116 9.25 0.59 0.69
C SER A 116 10.26 -0.55 0.73
N LYS A 117 10.39 -1.22 1.89
CA LYS A 117 11.27 -2.37 2.08
C LYS A 117 10.88 -3.54 1.20
N ALA A 118 9.60 -3.92 1.17
CA ALA A 118 9.12 -5.00 0.32
C ALA A 118 9.41 -4.73 -1.17
N VAL A 119 9.14 -3.51 -1.65
CA VAL A 119 9.42 -3.15 -3.05
C VAL A 119 10.92 -3.13 -3.34
N TYR A 120 11.73 -2.62 -2.40
CA TYR A 120 13.18 -2.60 -2.54
C TYR A 120 13.78 -4.00 -2.59
N ASP A 121 13.37 -4.89 -1.69
CA ASP A 121 13.85 -6.27 -1.70
C ASP A 121 13.39 -7.02 -2.95
N TYR A 122 12.16 -6.77 -3.41
CA TYR A 122 11.64 -7.33 -4.65
C TYR A 122 12.38 -6.81 -5.90
N SER A 123 12.86 -5.57 -5.89
CA SER A 123 13.59 -4.99 -7.03
C SER A 123 14.91 -5.69 -7.35
N LYS A 124 15.47 -6.46 -6.40
CA LYS A 124 16.74 -7.19 -6.53
C LYS A 124 16.60 -8.48 -7.34
N VAL A 125 15.37 -8.94 -7.63
CA VAL A 125 15.12 -10.11 -8.48
C VAL A 125 14.72 -9.67 -9.88
N THR A 126 14.88 -10.56 -10.86
CA THR A 126 14.38 -10.29 -12.21
C THR A 126 12.85 -10.31 -12.21
N THR A 127 12.22 -9.25 -12.70
CA THR A 127 10.75 -9.12 -12.70
C THR A 127 10.19 -8.38 -13.92
N HIS A 128 8.97 -8.74 -14.29
CA HIS A 128 8.11 -8.03 -15.24
C HIS A 128 7.55 -6.72 -14.67
N VAL A 129 7.42 -6.62 -13.34
CA VAL A 129 6.97 -5.39 -12.66
C VAL A 129 7.93 -4.24 -12.99
N LYS A 130 7.43 -3.21 -13.68
CA LYS A 130 8.21 -2.01 -14.04
C LYS A 130 7.90 -0.85 -13.13
N GLU A 131 6.71 -0.85 -12.55
CA GLU A 131 6.25 0.30 -11.79
C GLU A 131 5.34 -0.07 -10.62
N VAL A 132 5.64 0.52 -9.47
CA VAL A 132 4.80 0.50 -8.28
C VAL A 132 4.32 1.92 -7.98
N VAL A 133 3.00 2.11 -7.99
CA VAL A 133 2.35 3.39 -7.68
C VAL A 133 1.71 3.28 -6.30
N VAL A 134 2.28 3.97 -5.33
CA VAL A 134 1.72 4.11 -3.99
C VAL A 134 0.74 5.27 -3.96
N ILE A 135 -0.52 4.97 -3.65
CA ILE A 135 -1.58 5.95 -3.45
C ILE A 135 -1.74 6.19 -1.95
N ALA A 136 -0.98 7.18 -1.46
CA ALA A 136 -1.01 7.64 -0.08
C ALA A 136 -2.34 8.35 0.21
N SER A 137 -2.93 8.10 1.37
CA SER A 137 -4.23 8.67 1.76
C SER A 137 -4.12 10.03 2.44
N SER A 138 -2.94 10.41 2.93
CA SER A 138 -2.71 11.71 3.57
C SER A 138 -1.32 12.30 3.31
N PRO A 139 -1.13 13.64 3.47
CA PRO A 139 0.17 14.29 3.36
C PRO A 139 1.23 13.74 4.33
N THR A 140 0.80 13.27 5.51
CA THR A 140 1.66 12.62 6.50
C THR A 140 2.25 11.32 5.95
N GLN A 141 1.43 10.50 5.28
CA GLN A 141 1.92 9.30 4.61
C GLN A 141 2.87 9.64 3.46
N VAL A 142 2.56 10.64 2.63
CA VAL A 142 3.48 11.10 1.56
C VAL A 142 4.85 11.47 2.14
N SER A 143 4.87 12.21 3.25
CA SER A 143 6.10 12.60 3.94
C SER A 143 6.85 11.39 4.50
N SER A 144 6.13 10.42 5.05
CA SER A 144 6.69 9.16 5.57
C SER A 144 7.32 8.33 4.44
N PHE A 145 6.65 8.21 3.29
CA PHE A 145 7.20 7.54 2.11
C PHE A 145 8.42 8.27 1.56
N HIS A 146 8.40 9.60 1.50
CA HIS A 146 9.56 10.36 1.05
C HIS A 146 10.79 10.09 1.94
N TYR A 147 10.59 10.03 3.26
CA TYR A 147 11.66 9.64 4.18
C TYR A 147 12.11 8.18 3.95
N ALA A 148 11.19 7.23 3.90
CA ALA A 148 11.52 5.80 3.76
C ALA A 148 12.26 5.50 2.45
N LEU A 149 11.78 6.01 1.31
CA LEU A 149 12.41 5.80 0.00
C LEU A 149 13.84 6.39 -0.06
N ASN A 150 14.07 7.55 0.55
CA ASN A 150 15.40 8.18 0.56
C ASN A 150 16.40 7.49 1.48
N ASN A 151 15.93 6.73 2.47
CA ASN A 151 16.76 6.06 3.47
C ASN A 151 16.68 4.54 3.36
N ILE A 152 16.22 4.02 2.22
CA ILE A 152 15.88 2.61 2.09
C ILE A 152 17.07 1.67 2.30
N SER A 153 18.29 2.10 1.95
CA SER A 153 19.51 1.33 2.18
C SER A 153 19.85 1.14 3.66
N VAL A 154 19.37 2.03 4.54
CA VAL A 154 19.53 1.96 5.99
C VAL A 154 18.35 1.22 6.64
N ILE A 155 17.15 1.35 6.09
CA ILE A 155 15.95 0.67 6.60
C ILE A 155 15.98 -0.82 6.27
N SER A 156 16.53 -1.18 5.10
CA SER A 156 16.60 -2.54 4.59
C SER A 156 17.93 -3.25 4.89
N SER A 157 18.82 -2.63 5.67
CA SER A 157 20.11 -3.22 6.08
C SER A 157 19.99 -4.22 7.21
#